data_AF-A0A7Y7AEA5-F1
#
_entry.id   AF-A0A7Y7AEA5-F1
#
_cell.length_a   1.000
_cell.length_b   1.000
_cell.length_c   1.000
_cell.angle_alpha   90.00
_cell.angle_beta   90.00
_cell.angle_gamma   90.00
#
_symmetry.space_group_name_H-M   'P 1'
#
loop_
_entity.id
_entity.type
_entity.pdbx_description
1 polymer ?
#
loop_
_entity_poly.entity_id
_entity_poly.type
_entity_poly.pdbx_seq_one_letter_code
_entity_poly.pdbx_strand_id
1 'polypeptide(L)'
;MIRPEDVQDKRVLISPLNWGMGHVSRCIGLIHQLVIQNNDVWIACDDRQKRVFEEYFSDVTFVSHAGYPFQFGGKGHFGWDLLKRSNALRKRLNEEREEVASIVKTHAIDIVISDHRYGFCSEEVPSIFLTHQLNLPVKWYEGGVNALHRKLIRRFSHVWLMDDDRSSLAGKLSADCPENGTYIGHYSRFALYPKKEVKSVEAVLVASGPESYAVQLIEQVLNDPSTPSGLHVVHATSQNFPYQCKGSWREKDALIRSAKLIISHSGYSTLMDCLELEAETRLTPTKGQAEQEYLLQLWKKRKG
;
A
#
# COMPACT_ATOMS: atom_id res chain seq x y z
N MET A 1 18.98 -13.66 6.46
CA MET A 1 18.05 -12.56 6.75
C MET A 1 16.66 -13.16 6.88
N ILE A 2 15.85 -12.70 7.82
CA ILE A 2 14.47 -13.20 7.98
C ILE A 2 13.62 -12.83 6.77
N ARG A 3 12.96 -13.80 6.18
CA ARG A 3 12.01 -13.65 5.07
C ARG A 3 10.59 -13.92 5.57
N PRO A 4 9.53 -13.49 4.85
CA PRO A 4 8.15 -13.76 5.25
C PRO A 4 7.88 -15.25 5.53
N GLU A 5 8.43 -16.15 4.71
CA GLU A 5 8.32 -17.62 4.86
C GLU A 5 9.00 -18.18 6.12
N ASP A 6 9.94 -17.44 6.71
CA ASP A 6 10.66 -17.86 7.92
C ASP A 6 9.89 -17.50 9.21
N VAL A 7 8.85 -16.66 9.12
CA VAL A 7 8.04 -16.23 10.26
C VAL A 7 6.93 -17.26 10.51
N GLN A 8 7.17 -18.20 11.41
CA GLN A 8 6.20 -19.27 11.74
C GLN A 8 6.07 -19.41 13.25
N ASP A 9 4.86 -19.74 13.71
CA ASP A 9 4.54 -19.94 15.13
C ASP A 9 4.91 -18.73 16.01
N LYS A 10 4.73 -17.50 15.49
CA LYS A 10 5.03 -16.24 16.18
C LYS A 10 3.77 -15.42 16.47
N ARG A 11 3.87 -14.56 17.48
CA ARG A 11 2.98 -13.41 17.66
C ARG A 11 3.50 -12.23 16.85
N VAL A 12 2.77 -11.85 15.80
CA VAL A 12 3.22 -10.85 14.84
C VAL A 12 2.33 -9.62 14.91
N LEU A 13 2.92 -8.47 15.26
CA LEU A 13 2.23 -7.19 15.26
C LEU A 13 2.51 -6.44 13.95
N ILE A 14 1.48 -6.15 13.15
CA ILE A 14 1.61 -5.44 11.86
C ILE A 14 0.76 -4.17 11.81
N SER A 15 1.29 -3.09 11.23
CA SER A 15 0.52 -1.86 11.01
C SER A 15 0.73 -1.24 9.61
N PRO A 16 -0.32 -1.22 8.77
CA PRO A 16 -0.39 -0.46 7.51
C PRO A 16 -0.35 1.06 7.71
N LEU A 17 0.38 1.78 6.85
CA LEU A 17 0.31 3.25 6.81
C LEU A 17 -1.08 3.72 6.37
N ASN A 18 -1.61 4.76 6.99
CA ASN A 18 -2.89 5.38 6.62
C ASN A 18 -2.76 6.44 5.51
N TRP A 19 -1.87 6.21 4.53
CA TRP A 19 -1.71 7.05 3.35
C TRP A 19 -2.55 6.49 2.18
N GLY A 20 -3.88 6.57 2.36
CA GLY A 20 -4.83 5.92 1.45
C GLY A 20 -4.86 4.40 1.60
N MET A 21 -5.66 3.74 0.78
CA MET A 21 -5.95 2.30 0.91
C MET A 21 -4.95 1.38 0.19
N GLY A 22 -3.97 1.92 -0.53
CA GLY A 22 -2.96 1.11 -1.21
C GLY A 22 -2.03 0.35 -0.23
N HIS A 23 -1.77 0.95 0.93
CA HIS A 23 -1.02 0.32 2.02
C HIS A 23 -1.82 -0.82 2.68
N VAL A 24 -3.13 -0.65 2.82
CA VAL A 24 -4.03 -1.71 3.27
C VAL A 24 -4.04 -2.85 2.24
N SER A 25 -4.28 -2.54 0.97
CA SER A 25 -4.41 -3.56 -0.08
C SER A 25 -3.17 -4.42 -0.25
N ARG A 26 -1.98 -3.82 -0.22
CA ARG A 26 -0.71 -4.56 -0.35
C ARG A 26 -0.39 -5.43 0.86
N CYS A 27 -0.85 -5.03 2.06
CA CYS A 27 -0.62 -5.82 3.27
C CYS A 27 -1.51 -7.06 3.35
N ILE A 28 -2.68 -7.09 2.70
CA ILE A 28 -3.59 -8.24 2.74
C ILE A 28 -2.90 -9.52 2.26
N GLY A 29 -2.17 -9.48 1.15
CA GLY A 29 -1.43 -10.66 0.67
C GLY A 29 -0.42 -11.18 1.70
N LEU A 30 0.33 -10.26 2.33
CA LEU A 30 1.34 -10.60 3.32
C LEU A 30 0.71 -11.14 4.61
N ILE A 31 -0.35 -10.50 5.09
CA ILE A 31 -1.07 -10.94 6.29
C ILE A 31 -1.66 -12.32 6.06
N HIS A 32 -2.24 -12.59 4.89
CA HIS A 32 -2.74 -13.93 4.56
C HIS A 32 -1.64 -14.97 4.66
N GLN A 33 -0.46 -14.70 4.08
CA GLN A 33 0.69 -15.58 4.18
C GLN A 33 1.11 -15.83 5.65
N LEU A 34 1.17 -14.78 6.47
CA LEU A 34 1.51 -14.90 7.88
C LEU A 34 0.49 -15.74 8.65
N VAL A 35 -0.81 -15.57 8.36
CA VAL A 35 -1.89 -16.35 9.00
C VAL A 35 -1.77 -17.84 8.65
N ILE A 36 -1.58 -18.20 7.38
CA ILE A 36 -1.45 -19.63 6.99
C ILE A 36 -0.15 -20.29 7.48
N GLN A 37 0.80 -19.49 7.98
CA GLN A 37 2.04 -19.93 8.61
C GLN A 37 1.90 -20.13 10.14
N ASN A 38 0.65 -20.30 10.63
CA ASN A 38 0.32 -20.56 12.03
C ASN A 38 0.80 -19.46 12.99
N ASN A 39 0.88 -18.22 12.52
CA ASN A 39 1.17 -17.07 13.37
C ASN A 39 -0.10 -16.53 14.02
N ASP A 40 0.02 -16.06 15.26
CA ASP A 40 -0.98 -15.22 15.91
C ASP A 40 -0.78 -13.77 15.44
N VAL A 41 -1.59 -13.33 14.48
CA VAL A 41 -1.42 -12.04 13.80
C VAL A 41 -2.27 -10.95 14.45
N TRP A 42 -1.59 -9.88 14.87
CA TRP A 42 -2.15 -8.70 15.49
C TRP A 42 -2.07 -7.52 14.53
N ILE A 43 -3.21 -6.96 14.11
CA ILE A 43 -3.29 -5.84 13.17
C ILE A 43 -3.59 -4.55 13.94
N ALA A 44 -2.59 -3.68 14.03
CA ALA A 44 -2.70 -2.35 14.62
C ALA A 44 -3.17 -1.34 13.57
N CYS A 45 -4.43 -0.91 13.65
CA CYS A 45 -5.04 -0.08 12.61
C CYS A 45 -6.18 0.81 13.13
N ASP A 46 -6.63 1.76 12.30
CA ASP A 46 -7.82 2.57 12.59
C ASP A 46 -9.12 1.84 12.19
N ASP A 47 -10.28 2.36 12.61
CA ASP A 47 -11.58 1.75 12.32
C ASP A 47 -11.88 1.58 10.82
N ARG A 48 -11.32 2.44 9.96
CA ARG A 48 -11.56 2.35 8.51
C ARG A 48 -10.77 1.19 7.92
N GLN A 49 -9.51 1.06 8.32
CA GLN A 49 -8.65 -0.05 7.92
C GLN A 49 -9.17 -1.37 8.49
N LYS A 50 -9.58 -1.39 9.77
CA LYS A 50 -10.16 -2.56 10.44
C LYS A 50 -11.33 -3.14 9.67
N ARG A 51 -12.31 -2.30 9.28
CA ARG A 51 -13.48 -2.73 8.50
C ARG A 51 -13.11 -3.43 7.20
N VAL A 52 -12.02 -3.03 6.54
CA VAL A 52 -11.54 -3.70 5.33
C VAL A 52 -10.93 -5.04 5.70
N PHE A 53 -10.04 -5.09 6.69
CA PHE A 53 -9.39 -6.33 7.11
C PHE A 53 -10.35 -7.40 7.63
N GLU A 54 -11.42 -7.01 8.31
CA GLU A 54 -12.48 -7.90 8.77
C GLU A 54 -13.18 -8.64 7.61
N GLU A 55 -13.14 -8.09 6.38
CA GLU A 55 -13.67 -8.79 5.21
C GLU A 55 -12.75 -9.92 4.70
N TYR A 56 -11.48 -9.94 5.11
CA TYR A 56 -10.47 -10.90 4.63
C TYR A 56 -10.02 -11.88 5.71
N PHE A 57 -10.07 -11.47 6.98
CA PHE A 57 -9.48 -12.22 8.08
C PHE A 57 -10.45 -12.33 9.25
N SER A 58 -10.81 -13.57 9.59
CA SER A 58 -11.61 -13.88 10.78
C SER A 58 -10.77 -14.27 12.00
N ASP A 59 -9.53 -14.71 11.78
CA ASP A 59 -8.63 -15.27 12.81
C ASP A 59 -7.40 -14.37 13.01
N VAL A 60 -7.67 -13.11 13.35
CA VAL A 60 -6.65 -12.09 13.65
C VAL A 60 -7.11 -11.23 14.81
N THR A 61 -6.17 -10.69 15.58
CA THR A 61 -6.48 -9.76 16.67
C THR A 61 -6.33 -8.32 16.19
N PHE A 62 -7.36 -7.48 16.39
CA PHE A 62 -7.28 -6.06 16.06
C PHE A 62 -6.90 -5.21 17.26
N VAL A 63 -5.90 -4.34 17.07
CA VAL A 63 -5.52 -3.32 18.05
C VAL A 63 -5.85 -1.95 17.47
N SER A 64 -6.59 -1.14 18.23
CA SER A 64 -6.85 0.25 17.83
C SER A 64 -5.53 1.02 17.81
N HIS A 65 -5.17 1.56 16.66
CA HIS A 65 -3.93 2.31 16.49
C HIS A 65 -4.15 3.53 15.62
N ALA A 66 -3.85 4.73 16.15
CA ALA A 66 -4.11 5.95 15.42
C ALA A 66 -3.15 6.09 14.22
N GLY A 67 -3.71 6.53 13.09
CA GLY A 67 -2.94 6.90 11.91
C GLY A 67 -2.13 8.18 12.08
N TYR A 68 -1.27 8.48 11.11
CA TYR A 68 -0.60 9.76 11.01
C TYR A 68 -1.59 10.87 10.59
N PRO A 69 -1.46 12.08 11.16
CA PRO A 69 -2.36 13.21 10.87
C PRO A 69 -2.03 13.87 9.52
N PHE A 70 -2.02 13.08 8.45
CA PHE A 70 -1.79 13.58 7.10
C PHE A 70 -2.94 14.48 6.65
N GLN A 71 -2.60 15.58 5.98
CA GLN A 71 -3.55 16.47 5.33
C GLN A 71 -2.95 16.94 4.01
N PHE A 72 -3.59 16.61 2.90
CA PHE A 72 -3.15 16.98 1.56
C PHE A 72 -4.06 18.05 0.98
N GLY A 73 -3.49 19.14 0.48
CA GLY A 73 -4.24 20.27 -0.06
C GLY A 73 -4.83 20.04 -1.46
N GLY A 74 -4.65 18.86 -2.04
CA GLY A 74 -5.16 18.49 -3.38
C GLY A 74 -4.51 19.21 -4.57
N LYS A 75 -3.52 20.07 -4.32
CA LYS A 75 -2.81 20.87 -5.34
C LYS A 75 -1.53 20.22 -5.87
N GLY A 76 -1.20 19.00 -5.44
CA GLY A 76 0.01 18.29 -5.85
C GLY A 76 1.29 18.73 -5.12
N HIS A 77 1.18 19.55 -4.07
CA HIS A 77 2.32 20.03 -3.27
C HIS A 77 2.58 19.17 -2.02
N PHE A 78 2.64 17.85 -2.19
CA PHE A 78 2.73 16.89 -1.08
C PHE A 78 3.88 17.16 -0.11
N GLY A 79 5.07 17.53 -0.62
CA GLY A 79 6.22 17.85 0.24
C GLY A 79 5.98 19.06 1.16
N TRP A 80 5.36 20.12 0.64
CA TRP A 80 5.01 21.30 1.44
C TRP A 80 3.93 21.00 2.48
N ASP A 81 2.95 20.18 2.12
CA ASP A 81 1.89 19.74 3.03
C ASP A 81 2.47 18.95 4.22
N LEU A 82 3.46 18.09 3.96
CA LEU A 82 4.20 17.37 5.02
C LEU A 82 5.02 18.32 5.89
N LEU A 83 5.74 19.27 5.31
CA LEU A 83 6.56 20.23 6.06
C LEU A 83 5.73 21.05 7.05
N LYS A 84 4.56 21.54 6.62
CA LYS A 84 3.61 22.26 7.48
C LYS A 84 3.12 21.45 8.68
N ARG A 85 3.14 20.11 8.59
CA ARG A 85 2.69 19.19 9.63
C ARG A 85 3.82 18.47 10.36
N SER A 86 5.07 18.83 10.10
CA SER A 86 6.27 18.17 10.65
C SER A 86 6.24 17.99 12.18
N ASN A 87 5.81 18.99 12.94
CA ASN A 87 5.70 18.89 14.40
C ASN A 87 4.68 17.83 14.85
N ALA A 88 3.50 17.80 14.22
CA ALA A 88 2.46 16.81 14.53
C ALA A 88 2.90 15.40 14.12
N LEU A 89 3.57 15.25 12.97
CA LEU A 89 4.13 13.99 12.50
C LEU A 89 5.22 13.47 13.47
N ARG A 90 6.10 14.36 13.95
CA ARG A 90 7.14 13.98 14.92
C ARG A 90 6.55 13.58 16.27
N LYS A 91 5.52 14.30 16.74
CA LYS A 91 4.78 13.93 17.95
C LYS A 91 4.17 12.52 17.79
N ARG A 92 3.44 12.28 16.70
CA ARG A 92 2.82 10.97 16.43
C ARG A 92 3.86 9.84 16.32
N LEU A 93 5.01 10.11 15.71
CA LEU A 93 6.12 9.14 15.61
C LEU A 93 6.61 8.69 16.99
N ASN A 94 6.69 9.61 17.96
CA ASN A 94 7.12 9.28 19.32
C ASN A 94 6.04 8.53 20.09
N GLU A 95 4.79 8.98 20.03
CA GLU A 95 3.64 8.28 20.65
C GLU A 95 3.52 6.84 20.13
N GLU A 96 3.67 6.65 18.82
CA GLU A 96 3.62 5.34 18.18
C GLU A 96 4.68 4.36 18.74
N ARG A 97 5.85 4.86 19.15
CA ARG A 97 6.90 4.02 19.75
C ARG A 97 6.53 3.56 21.16
N GLU A 98 5.98 4.47 21.95
CA GLU A 98 5.52 4.17 23.31
C GLU A 98 4.36 3.16 23.29
N GLU A 99 3.43 3.34 22.35
CA GLU A 99 2.33 2.41 22.11
C GLU A 99 2.84 1.02 21.68
N VAL A 100 3.75 0.94 20.71
CA VAL A 100 4.33 -0.35 20.27
C VAL A 100 5.08 -1.03 21.41
N ALA A 101 5.90 -0.31 22.18
CA ALA A 101 6.60 -0.88 23.33
C ALA A 101 5.63 -1.46 24.37
N SER A 102 4.53 -0.75 24.64
CA SER A 102 3.48 -1.23 25.55
C SER A 102 2.79 -2.49 25.04
N ILE A 103 2.42 -2.52 23.75
CA ILE A 103 1.77 -3.68 23.12
C ILE A 103 2.70 -4.89 23.14
N VAL A 104 3.97 -4.71 22.76
CA VAL A 104 4.97 -5.77 22.72
C VAL A 104 5.11 -6.44 24.08
N LYS A 105 5.27 -5.64 25.14
CA LYS A 105 5.41 -6.13 26.51
C LYS A 105 4.13 -6.80 27.03
N THR A 106 2.97 -6.21 26.78
CA THR A 106 1.69 -6.67 27.34
C THR A 106 1.23 -7.98 26.70
N HIS A 107 1.45 -8.12 25.39
CA HIS A 107 0.96 -9.25 24.60
C HIS A 107 2.04 -10.25 24.22
N ALA A 108 3.28 -10.04 24.68
CA ALA A 108 4.45 -10.84 24.34
C ALA A 108 4.59 -11.04 22.83
N ILE A 109 4.55 -9.92 22.08
CA ILE A 109 4.76 -9.93 20.63
C ILE A 109 6.19 -10.34 20.33
N ASP A 110 6.38 -11.24 19.37
CA ASP A 110 7.70 -11.73 18.96
C ASP A 110 8.32 -10.89 17.85
N ILE A 111 7.51 -10.35 16.94
CA ILE A 111 7.96 -9.62 15.74
C ILE A 111 7.03 -8.44 15.45
N VAL A 112 7.61 -7.29 15.12
CA VAL A 112 6.88 -6.10 14.66
C VAL A 112 7.12 -5.88 13.17
N ILE A 113 6.05 -5.69 12.38
CA ILE A 113 6.10 -5.36 10.96
C ILE A 113 5.47 -3.99 10.74
N SER A 114 6.28 -3.05 10.27
CA SER A 114 5.86 -1.69 9.94
C SER A 114 5.76 -1.49 8.45
N ASP A 115 4.55 -1.26 7.95
CA ASP A 115 4.35 -0.85 6.58
C ASP A 115 4.53 0.66 6.45
N HIS A 116 5.77 1.09 6.19
CA HIS A 116 6.12 2.48 5.94
C HIS A 116 5.80 3.46 7.10
N ARG A 117 5.75 2.98 8.35
CA ARG A 117 5.53 3.77 9.58
C ARG A 117 6.81 3.84 10.43
N TYR A 118 7.52 4.97 10.41
CA TYR A 118 8.85 5.05 11.02
C TYR A 118 8.89 4.97 12.57
N GLY A 119 7.76 5.21 13.23
CA GLY A 119 7.62 5.06 14.68
C GLY A 119 7.23 3.64 15.10
N PHE A 120 6.70 2.84 14.18
CA PHE A 120 6.11 1.52 14.48
C PHE A 120 7.21 0.45 14.61
N CYS A 121 8.06 0.61 15.61
CA CYS A 121 9.21 -0.26 15.86
C CYS A 121 9.39 -0.48 17.36
N SER A 122 9.95 -1.62 17.72
CA SER A 122 10.37 -1.97 19.07
C SER A 122 11.90 -2.11 19.15
N GLU A 123 12.46 -1.76 20.30
CA GLU A 123 13.86 -2.03 20.65
C GLU A 123 14.03 -3.40 21.31
N GLU A 124 12.95 -4.01 21.81
CA GLU A 124 12.97 -5.29 22.55
C GLU A 124 12.90 -6.51 21.62
N VAL A 125 12.23 -6.36 20.47
CA VAL A 125 11.99 -7.47 19.53
C VAL A 125 12.30 -7.06 18.08
N PRO A 126 12.62 -8.02 17.20
CA PRO A 126 12.91 -7.72 15.80
C PRO A 126 11.79 -6.90 15.14
N SER A 127 12.19 -5.77 14.57
CA SER A 127 11.28 -4.88 13.84
C SER A 127 11.64 -4.86 12.35
N ILE A 128 10.64 -5.05 11.51
CA ILE A 128 10.77 -5.19 10.06
C ILE A 128 10.12 -3.97 9.40
N PHE A 129 10.88 -3.25 8.58
CA PHE A 129 10.34 -2.15 7.77
C PHE A 129 9.93 -2.64 6.38
N LEU A 130 8.66 -2.54 6.07
CA LEU A 130 8.06 -2.97 4.82
C LEU A 130 7.87 -1.77 3.89
N THR A 131 8.52 -1.81 2.72
CA THR A 131 8.50 -0.69 1.76
C THR A 131 8.74 -1.16 0.32
N HIS A 132 8.42 -0.31 -0.66
CA HIS A 132 8.91 -0.42 -2.03
C HIS A 132 9.77 0.79 -2.42
N GLN A 133 9.95 1.73 -1.49
CA GLN A 133 10.63 3.02 -1.67
C GLN A 133 11.76 3.13 -0.65
N LEU A 134 12.92 2.62 -1.01
CA LEU A 134 14.18 2.95 -0.34
C LEU A 134 14.72 4.31 -0.77
N ASN A 135 14.46 4.69 -2.02
CA ASN A 135 14.78 5.99 -2.58
C ASN A 135 13.48 6.72 -2.88
N LEU A 136 13.30 7.89 -2.28
CA LEU A 136 12.15 8.74 -2.60
C LEU A 136 12.35 9.37 -3.99
N PRO A 137 11.27 9.55 -4.79
CA PRO A 137 11.33 10.23 -6.09
C PRO A 137 11.43 11.76 -5.92
N VAL A 138 12.44 12.19 -5.17
CA VAL A 138 12.70 13.60 -4.82
C VAL A 138 13.69 14.21 -5.80
N LYS A 139 13.62 15.53 -5.99
CA LYS A 139 14.61 16.22 -6.82
C LYS A 139 15.97 16.25 -6.13
N TRP A 140 17.03 16.50 -6.89
CA TRP A 140 18.42 16.47 -6.38
C TRP A 140 18.65 17.43 -5.20
N TYR A 141 17.95 18.57 -5.16
CA TYR A 141 18.04 19.56 -4.06
C TYR A 141 17.26 19.15 -2.79
N GLU A 142 16.45 18.09 -2.85
CA GLU A 142 15.70 17.50 -1.73
C GLU A 142 16.44 16.29 -1.12
N GLY A 143 17.72 16.08 -1.46
CA GLY A 143 18.51 14.94 -1.00
C GLY A 143 18.57 14.76 0.53
N GLY A 144 18.44 15.85 1.30
CA GLY A 144 18.33 15.80 2.76
C GLY A 144 17.10 15.01 3.26
N VAL A 145 16.00 15.01 2.50
CA VAL A 145 14.80 14.21 2.81
C VAL A 145 15.08 12.73 2.62
N ASN A 146 15.77 12.34 1.54
CA ASN A 146 16.15 10.95 1.32
C ASN A 146 17.17 10.45 2.36
N ALA A 147 18.09 11.32 2.79
CA ALA A 147 19.01 11.00 3.87
C ALA A 147 18.29 10.77 5.22
N LEU A 148 17.31 11.62 5.55
CA LEU A 148 16.46 11.44 6.73
C LEU A 148 15.63 10.16 6.62
N HIS A 149 15.01 9.90 5.47
CA HIS A 149 14.29 8.67 5.16
C HIS A 149 15.12 7.42 5.46
N ARG A 150 16.32 7.34 4.86
CA ARG A 150 17.27 6.24 5.10
C ARG A 150 17.69 6.16 6.58
N LYS A 151 17.89 7.30 7.26
CA LYS A 151 18.21 7.33 8.70
C LYS A 151 17.08 6.74 9.55
N LEU A 152 15.82 6.99 9.19
CA LEU A 152 14.66 6.43 9.90
C LEU A 152 14.52 4.92 9.64
N ILE A 153 14.73 4.45 8.40
CA ILE A 153 14.69 3.03 8.05
C ILE A 153 15.75 2.21 8.82
N ARG A 154 16.95 2.77 9.03
CA ARG A 154 18.06 2.09 9.74
C ARG A 154 17.75 1.69 11.19
N ARG A 155 16.63 2.15 11.76
CA ARG A 155 16.19 1.79 13.11
C ARG A 155 15.57 0.39 13.17
N PHE A 156 15.23 -0.18 12.03
CA PHE A 156 14.61 -1.50 11.92
C PHE A 156 15.68 -2.57 11.78
N SER A 157 15.47 -3.70 12.44
CA SER A 157 16.35 -4.87 12.39
C SER A 157 16.46 -5.42 10.97
N HIS A 158 15.34 -5.43 10.24
CA HIS A 158 15.27 -5.90 8.86
C HIS A 158 14.44 -4.97 7.98
N VAL A 159 14.67 -5.03 6.67
CA VAL A 159 13.86 -4.34 5.67
C VAL A 159 13.29 -5.36 4.70
N TRP A 160 11.98 -5.36 4.53
CA TRP A 160 11.30 -6.13 3.49
C TRP A 160 10.93 -5.21 2.33
N LEU A 161 11.49 -5.51 1.16
CA LEU A 161 11.21 -4.80 -0.07
C LEU A 161 10.12 -5.53 -0.83
N MET A 162 8.94 -4.91 -0.94
CA MET A 162 7.80 -5.40 -1.73
C MET A 162 8.04 -5.27 -3.23
N ASP A 163 9.21 -5.65 -3.72
CA ASP A 163 9.55 -5.75 -5.13
C ASP A 163 10.36 -7.03 -5.35
N ASP A 164 10.61 -7.39 -6.60
CA ASP A 164 11.52 -8.48 -6.94
C ASP A 164 12.99 -8.04 -6.94
N ASP A 165 13.89 -9.02 -7.01
CA ASP A 165 15.34 -8.83 -7.04
C ASP A 165 15.83 -7.98 -8.23
N ARG A 166 15.01 -7.89 -9.28
CA ARG A 166 15.25 -7.05 -10.46
C ARG A 166 14.65 -5.65 -10.32
N SER A 167 13.94 -5.36 -9.23
CA SER A 167 13.17 -4.14 -9.02
C SER A 167 12.21 -3.85 -10.18
N SER A 168 11.48 -4.88 -10.64
CA SER A 168 10.75 -4.81 -11.91
C SER A 168 9.55 -3.87 -11.92
N LEU A 169 9.01 -3.50 -10.75
CA LEU A 169 7.92 -2.52 -10.65
C LEU A 169 8.38 -1.16 -10.12
N ALA A 170 9.25 -1.11 -9.11
CA ALA A 170 9.66 0.14 -8.46
C ALA A 170 10.98 0.69 -8.99
N GLY A 171 11.76 -0.10 -9.74
CA GLY A 171 13.02 0.32 -10.36
C GLY A 171 13.98 0.98 -9.38
N LYS A 172 14.31 2.25 -9.63
CA LYS A 172 15.24 3.02 -8.80
C LYS A 172 14.69 3.31 -7.40
N LEU A 173 13.37 3.23 -7.19
CA LEU A 173 12.76 3.48 -5.88
C LEU A 173 13.10 2.37 -4.89
N SER A 174 13.16 1.11 -5.33
CA SER A 174 13.53 -0.05 -4.50
C SER A 174 15.01 -0.40 -4.57
N ALA A 175 15.78 0.24 -5.46
CA ALA A 175 17.21 -0.01 -5.63
C ALA A 175 18.04 0.29 -4.36
N ASP A 176 19.29 -0.18 -4.38
CA ASP A 176 20.26 -0.02 -3.28
C ASP A 176 19.73 -0.63 -1.97
N CYS A 177 19.32 -1.90 -2.07
CA CYS A 177 18.89 -2.71 -0.94
C CYS A 177 19.98 -2.74 0.14
N PRO A 178 19.68 -2.38 1.40
CA PRO A 178 20.66 -2.42 2.48
C PRO A 178 21.04 -3.86 2.83
N GLU A 179 22.14 -4.04 3.58
CA GLU A 179 22.63 -5.37 4.01
C GLU A 179 21.61 -6.15 4.84
N ASN A 180 20.74 -5.44 5.59
CA ASN A 180 19.65 -6.03 6.36
C ASN A 180 18.31 -6.04 5.59
N GLY A 181 18.33 -5.77 4.29
CA GLY A 181 17.16 -5.72 3.42
C GLY A 181 17.02 -6.95 2.53
N THR A 182 15.79 -7.36 2.25
CA THR A 182 15.49 -8.48 1.35
C THR A 182 14.32 -8.16 0.45
N TYR A 183 14.46 -8.43 -0.85
CA TYR A 183 13.36 -8.44 -1.81
C TYR A 183 12.46 -9.64 -1.55
N ILE A 184 11.19 -9.37 -1.28
CA ILE A 184 10.18 -10.38 -0.92
C ILE A 184 9.19 -10.64 -2.06
N GLY A 185 9.38 -10.00 -3.22
CA GLY A 185 8.46 -10.05 -4.34
C GLY A 185 7.26 -9.12 -4.17
N HIS A 186 6.31 -9.22 -5.10
CA HIS A 186 5.10 -8.43 -5.09
C HIS A 186 4.02 -9.10 -4.26
N TYR A 187 3.29 -8.32 -3.47
CA TYR A 187 2.13 -8.78 -2.74
C TYR A 187 0.88 -8.11 -3.27
N SER A 188 -0.12 -8.92 -3.58
CA SER A 188 -1.45 -8.47 -3.94
C SER A 188 -2.48 -9.24 -3.12
N ARG A 189 -3.53 -8.54 -2.71
CA ARG A 189 -4.75 -9.14 -2.17
C ARG A 189 -5.43 -10.09 -3.14
N PHE A 190 -5.14 -9.99 -4.44
CA PHE A 190 -5.72 -10.88 -5.45
C PHE A 190 -5.08 -12.28 -5.45
N ALA A 191 -3.92 -12.45 -4.82
CA ALA A 191 -3.27 -13.75 -4.64
C ALA A 191 -4.07 -14.71 -3.72
N LEU A 192 -5.05 -14.18 -2.97
CA LEU A 192 -5.97 -14.97 -2.14
C LEU A 192 -7.01 -15.74 -2.97
N TYR A 193 -7.04 -15.53 -4.28
CA TYR A 193 -8.05 -16.08 -5.16
C TYR A 193 -7.48 -17.02 -6.22
N PRO A 194 -8.31 -17.89 -6.83
CA PRO A 194 -7.86 -18.72 -7.95
C PRO A 194 -7.41 -17.88 -9.16
N LYS A 195 -6.24 -18.21 -9.73
CA LYS A 195 -5.65 -17.46 -10.85
C LYS A 195 -6.45 -17.48 -12.16
N LYS A 196 -7.24 -18.54 -12.40
CA LYS A 196 -7.96 -18.74 -13.67
C LYS A 196 -9.41 -18.28 -13.57
N GLU A 197 -9.60 -16.96 -13.59
CA GLU A 197 -10.94 -16.38 -13.65
C GLU A 197 -11.32 -15.97 -15.07
N VAL A 198 -12.57 -16.27 -15.44
CA VAL A 198 -13.12 -15.88 -16.73
C VAL A 198 -13.33 -14.37 -16.74
N LYS A 199 -12.64 -13.67 -17.64
CA LYS A 199 -12.77 -12.22 -17.79
C LYS A 199 -14.08 -11.88 -18.52
N SER A 200 -15.14 -11.61 -17.77
CA SER A 200 -16.49 -11.31 -18.30
C SER A 200 -16.82 -9.82 -18.36
N VAL A 201 -16.10 -8.98 -17.62
CA VAL A 201 -16.37 -7.53 -17.54
C VAL A 201 -15.45 -6.77 -18.49
N GLU A 202 -16.02 -5.87 -19.28
CA GLU A 202 -15.28 -5.14 -20.33
C GLU A 202 -14.22 -4.23 -19.71
N ALA A 203 -14.61 -3.36 -18.78
CA ALA A 203 -13.68 -2.47 -18.10
C ALA A 203 -14.11 -2.16 -16.67
N VAL A 204 -13.11 -2.02 -15.79
CA VAL A 204 -13.30 -1.53 -14.42
C VAL A 204 -12.38 -0.35 -14.18
N LEU A 205 -12.95 0.79 -13.79
CA LEU A 205 -12.22 1.93 -13.26
C LEU A 205 -12.06 1.79 -11.74
N VAL A 206 -10.82 1.74 -11.26
CA VAL A 206 -10.49 1.77 -9.84
C VAL A 206 -9.94 3.15 -9.48
N ALA A 207 -10.78 4.00 -8.91
CA ALA A 207 -10.45 5.36 -8.48
C ALA A 207 -10.15 5.39 -6.97
N SER A 208 -8.90 5.11 -6.62
CA SER A 208 -8.38 5.16 -5.24
C SER A 208 -7.52 6.41 -4.99
N GLY A 209 -7.33 6.75 -3.72
CA GLY A 209 -6.48 7.86 -3.27
C GLY A 209 -7.28 8.97 -2.60
N PRO A 210 -6.68 10.16 -2.38
CA PRO A 210 -7.40 11.32 -1.88
C PRO A 210 -8.61 11.64 -2.77
N GLU A 211 -9.73 11.99 -2.14
CA GLU A 211 -11.03 12.13 -2.81
C GLU A 211 -10.98 13.06 -4.03
N SER A 212 -10.27 14.19 -3.93
CA SER A 212 -10.13 15.14 -5.04
C SER A 212 -9.53 14.51 -6.30
N TYR A 213 -8.56 13.61 -6.14
CA TYR A 213 -7.92 12.94 -7.27
C TYR A 213 -8.78 11.80 -7.82
N ALA A 214 -9.46 11.06 -6.94
CA ALA A 214 -10.40 10.03 -7.37
C ALA A 214 -11.52 10.61 -8.24
N VAL A 215 -12.12 11.74 -7.83
CA VAL A 215 -13.15 12.46 -8.60
C VAL A 215 -12.60 12.89 -9.96
N GLN A 216 -11.43 13.53 -10.02
CA GLN A 216 -10.81 13.97 -11.28
C GLN A 216 -10.60 12.83 -12.27
N LEU A 217 -10.13 11.66 -11.79
CA LEU A 217 -9.94 10.49 -12.65
C LEU A 217 -11.27 9.97 -13.19
N ILE A 218 -12.31 9.91 -12.34
CA ILE A 218 -13.64 9.46 -12.76
C ILE A 218 -14.21 10.39 -13.84
N GLU A 219 -14.18 11.70 -13.61
CA GLU A 219 -14.65 12.69 -14.58
C GLU A 219 -13.87 12.61 -15.89
N GLN A 220 -12.54 12.45 -15.82
CA GLN A 220 -11.71 12.30 -17.01
C GLN A 220 -12.12 11.07 -17.82
N VAL A 221 -12.34 9.92 -17.17
CA VAL A 221 -12.70 8.67 -17.85
C VAL A 221 -14.12 8.74 -18.40
N LEU A 222 -15.08 9.28 -17.66
CA LEU A 222 -16.47 9.38 -18.12
C LEU A 222 -16.64 10.33 -19.31
N ASN A 223 -15.78 11.34 -19.45
CA ASN A 223 -15.78 12.28 -20.57
C ASN A 223 -14.90 11.83 -21.76
N ASP A 224 -14.15 10.74 -21.63
CA ASP A 224 -13.31 10.21 -22.70
C ASP A 224 -14.15 9.38 -23.67
N PRO A 225 -14.26 9.76 -24.96
CA PRO A 225 -15.06 9.04 -25.95
C PRO A 225 -14.52 7.63 -26.26
N SER A 226 -13.28 7.32 -25.86
CA SER A 226 -12.70 5.97 -25.98
C SER A 226 -13.05 5.05 -24.81
N THR A 227 -13.83 5.54 -23.83
CA THR A 227 -14.22 4.74 -22.66
C THR A 227 -15.19 3.63 -23.05
N PRO A 228 -14.91 2.38 -22.64
CA PRO A 228 -15.77 1.24 -22.96
C PRO A 228 -17.19 1.38 -22.43
N SER A 229 -18.17 0.88 -23.20
CA SER A 229 -19.59 0.98 -22.84
C SER A 229 -19.98 0.17 -21.60
N GLY A 230 -19.29 -0.96 -21.35
CA GLY A 230 -19.45 -1.80 -20.16
C GLY A 230 -18.55 -1.42 -18.99
N LEU A 231 -18.30 -0.11 -18.78
CA LEU A 231 -17.50 0.38 -17.67
C LEU A 231 -18.21 0.17 -16.33
N HIS A 232 -17.50 -0.33 -15.32
CA HIS A 232 -17.89 -0.22 -13.92
C HIS A 232 -16.92 0.64 -13.14
N VAL A 233 -17.41 1.44 -12.18
CA VAL A 233 -16.61 2.38 -11.40
C VAL A 233 -16.54 1.95 -9.94
N VAL A 234 -15.33 1.63 -9.47
CA VAL A 234 -15.01 1.32 -8.07
C VAL A 234 -14.31 2.52 -7.44
N HIS A 235 -14.93 3.13 -6.42
CA HIS A 235 -14.37 4.26 -5.70
C HIS A 235 -14.82 4.28 -4.23
N ALA A 236 -14.25 5.18 -3.44
CA ALA A 236 -14.58 5.40 -2.03
C ALA A 236 -14.92 6.89 -1.74
N THR A 237 -15.33 7.64 -2.76
CA THR A 237 -15.71 9.06 -2.63
C THR A 237 -17.13 9.19 -2.07
N SER A 238 -17.45 10.38 -1.55
CA SER A 238 -18.80 10.71 -1.05
C SER A 238 -19.80 11.04 -2.16
N GLN A 239 -19.31 11.29 -3.38
CA GLN A 239 -20.12 11.66 -4.54
C GLN A 239 -20.69 10.44 -5.26
N ASN A 240 -21.84 10.61 -5.92
CA ASN A 240 -22.43 9.57 -6.75
C ASN A 240 -21.98 9.73 -8.21
N PHE A 241 -21.54 8.63 -8.82
CA PHE A 241 -21.19 8.57 -10.23
C PHE A 241 -22.01 7.52 -10.99
N PRO A 242 -22.18 7.69 -12.32
CA PRO A 242 -22.68 6.63 -13.19
C PRO A 242 -21.84 5.35 -13.06
N TYR A 243 -22.49 4.20 -13.25
CA TYR A 243 -21.84 2.88 -13.26
C TYR A 243 -21.10 2.48 -11.97
N GLN A 244 -21.41 3.16 -10.86
CA GLN A 244 -20.78 2.88 -9.57
C GLN A 244 -21.08 1.46 -9.07
N CYS A 245 -20.03 0.75 -8.70
CA CYS A 245 -20.11 -0.49 -7.96
C CYS A 245 -20.17 -0.16 -6.46
N LYS A 246 -21.36 -0.33 -5.89
CA LYS A 246 -21.57 -0.31 -4.44
C LYS A 246 -21.27 -1.70 -3.89
N GLY A 247 -20.84 -1.76 -2.63
CA GLY A 247 -20.54 -3.02 -1.98
C GLY A 247 -19.27 -2.98 -1.14
N SER A 248 -19.03 -4.13 -0.51
CA SER A 248 -17.83 -4.45 0.25
C SER A 248 -16.59 -4.51 -0.66
N TRP A 249 -15.41 -4.56 -0.06
CA TRP A 249 -14.19 -4.83 -0.83
C TRP A 249 -14.27 -6.19 -1.52
N ARG A 250 -14.73 -7.24 -0.84
CA ARG A 250 -14.83 -8.59 -1.43
C ARG A 250 -15.76 -8.64 -2.66
N GLU A 251 -16.84 -7.86 -2.67
CA GLU A 251 -17.71 -7.74 -3.84
C GLU A 251 -17.03 -6.99 -4.99
N LYS A 252 -16.32 -5.90 -4.68
CA LYS A 252 -15.52 -5.14 -5.66
C LYS A 252 -14.39 -5.98 -6.23
N ASP A 253 -13.85 -6.92 -5.47
CA ASP A 253 -12.79 -7.82 -5.91
C ASP A 253 -13.25 -8.74 -7.03
N ALA A 254 -14.42 -9.37 -6.86
CA ALA A 254 -15.01 -10.21 -7.90
C ALA A 254 -15.16 -9.42 -9.21
N LEU A 255 -15.64 -8.18 -9.11
CA LEU A 255 -15.74 -7.28 -10.25
C LEU A 255 -14.37 -6.99 -10.89
N ILE A 256 -13.39 -6.54 -10.10
CA ILE A 256 -12.05 -6.18 -10.60
C ILE A 256 -11.35 -7.39 -11.23
N ARG A 257 -11.45 -8.58 -10.62
CA ARG A 257 -10.79 -9.79 -11.12
C ARG A 257 -11.38 -10.27 -12.44
N SER A 258 -12.68 -10.07 -12.65
CA SER A 258 -13.38 -10.39 -13.89
C SER A 258 -13.16 -9.37 -15.02
N ALA A 259 -12.44 -8.28 -14.78
CA ALA A 259 -12.20 -7.21 -15.75
C ALA A 259 -11.16 -7.60 -16.80
N LYS A 260 -11.47 -7.33 -18.07
CA LYS A 260 -10.50 -7.40 -19.19
C LYS A 260 -9.54 -6.21 -19.16
N LEU A 261 -10.09 -5.01 -18.95
CA LEU A 261 -9.34 -3.75 -18.83
C LEU A 261 -9.50 -3.14 -17.44
N ILE A 262 -8.37 -2.82 -16.79
CA ILE A 262 -8.33 -2.04 -15.56
C ILE A 262 -7.90 -0.61 -15.89
N ILE A 263 -8.72 0.37 -15.53
CA ILE A 263 -8.42 1.79 -15.64
C ILE A 263 -8.13 2.31 -14.23
N SER A 264 -7.01 2.97 -13.99
CA SER A 264 -6.67 3.43 -12.64
C SER A 264 -5.55 4.48 -12.63
N HIS A 265 -5.27 5.01 -11.44
CA HIS A 265 -4.04 5.74 -11.19
C HIS A 265 -2.82 4.80 -11.16
N SER A 266 -1.65 5.25 -11.57
CA SER A 266 -0.41 4.44 -11.62
C SER A 266 0.30 4.28 -10.27
N GLY A 267 -0.46 4.08 -9.19
CA GLY A 267 0.09 3.83 -7.85
C GLY A 267 0.75 2.45 -7.73
N TYR A 268 1.73 2.31 -6.84
CA TYR A 268 2.51 1.07 -6.73
C TYR A 268 1.66 -0.18 -6.43
N SER A 269 0.72 -0.08 -5.49
CA SER A 269 -0.19 -1.19 -5.17
C SER A 269 -1.11 -1.53 -6.33
N THR A 270 -1.53 -0.54 -7.13
CA THR A 270 -2.27 -0.80 -8.38
C THR A 270 -1.43 -1.62 -9.36
N LEU A 271 -0.14 -1.31 -9.50
CA LEU A 271 0.75 -2.08 -10.39
C LEU A 271 0.91 -3.52 -9.92
N MET A 272 1.06 -3.75 -8.60
CA MET A 272 1.11 -5.10 -8.01
C MET A 272 -0.19 -5.87 -8.28
N ASP A 273 -1.34 -5.24 -8.07
CA ASP A 273 -2.65 -5.84 -8.35
C ASP A 273 -2.82 -6.16 -9.83
N CYS A 274 -2.43 -5.25 -10.73
CA CYS A 274 -2.52 -5.47 -12.18
C CYS A 274 -1.58 -6.59 -12.65
N LEU A 275 -0.40 -6.73 -12.02
CA LEU A 275 0.54 -7.80 -12.30
C LEU A 275 -0.05 -9.16 -11.89
N GLU A 276 -0.62 -9.26 -10.69
CA GLU A 276 -1.25 -10.50 -10.20
C GLU A 276 -2.46 -10.91 -11.04
N LEU A 277 -3.26 -9.93 -11.49
CA LEU A 277 -4.47 -10.19 -12.27
C LEU A 277 -4.24 -10.45 -13.76
N GLU A 278 -3.01 -10.24 -14.24
CA GLU A 278 -2.62 -10.31 -15.66
C GLU A 278 -3.56 -9.51 -16.59
N ALA A 279 -4.09 -8.39 -16.10
CA ALA A 279 -5.09 -7.60 -16.81
C ALA A 279 -4.48 -6.61 -17.79
N GLU A 280 -5.23 -6.25 -18.84
CA GLU A 280 -4.91 -5.07 -19.62
C GLU A 280 -5.10 -3.82 -18.75
N THR A 281 -4.31 -2.78 -18.99
CA THR A 281 -4.29 -1.60 -18.10
C THR A 281 -4.28 -0.30 -18.89
N ARG A 282 -5.13 0.65 -18.50
CA ARG A 282 -5.06 2.05 -18.91
C ARG A 282 -4.79 2.91 -17.68
N LEU A 283 -3.51 3.27 -17.49
CA LEU A 283 -3.04 3.95 -16.29
C LEU A 283 -2.70 5.42 -16.56
N THR A 284 -3.11 6.28 -15.63
CA THR A 284 -2.82 7.73 -15.64
C THR A 284 -2.16 8.10 -14.31
N PRO A 285 -1.14 8.96 -14.25
CA PRO A 285 -0.57 9.35 -12.97
C PRO A 285 -1.41 10.47 -12.35
N THR A 286 -1.51 10.50 -11.02
CA THR A 286 -2.03 11.67 -10.31
C THR A 286 -1.13 12.87 -10.59
N LYS A 287 -1.72 13.97 -11.08
CA LYS A 287 -0.98 15.18 -11.47
C LYS A 287 -0.07 15.70 -10.35
N GLY A 288 1.23 15.79 -10.62
CA GLY A 288 2.23 16.30 -9.68
C GLY A 288 2.73 15.28 -8.66
N GLN A 289 2.30 14.01 -8.74
CA GLN A 289 2.92 12.95 -7.96
C GLN A 289 4.06 12.30 -8.76
N ALA A 290 5.29 12.74 -8.45
CA ALA A 290 6.51 12.27 -9.11
C ALA A 290 6.66 10.73 -9.10
N GLU A 291 6.24 10.07 -8.03
CA GLU A 291 6.23 8.61 -7.93
C GLU A 291 5.35 7.96 -9.00
N GLN A 292 4.08 8.35 -9.10
CA GLN A 292 3.15 7.76 -10.07
C GLN A 292 3.57 8.05 -11.51
N GLU A 293 4.08 9.26 -11.77
CA GLU A 293 4.63 9.62 -13.09
C GLU A 293 5.80 8.71 -13.46
N TYR A 294 6.73 8.47 -12.52
CA TYR A 294 7.86 7.57 -12.71
C TYR A 294 7.42 6.11 -12.93
N LEU A 295 6.55 5.59 -12.07
CA LEU A 295 6.02 4.23 -12.14
C LEU A 295 5.29 3.97 -13.46
N LEU A 296 4.54 4.94 -13.96
CA LEU A 296 3.87 4.83 -15.27
C LEU A 296 4.88 4.67 -16.42
N GLN A 297 6.01 5.38 -16.38
CA GLN A 297 7.04 5.26 -17.41
C GLN A 297 7.71 3.89 -17.38
N LEU A 298 7.96 3.33 -16.20
CA LEU A 298 8.46 1.96 -16.07
C LEU A 298 7.45 0.95 -16.58
N TRP A 299 6.18 1.07 -16.18
CA TRP A 299 5.13 0.15 -16.59
C TRP A 299 4.96 0.09 -18.11
N LYS A 300 5.02 1.25 -18.80
CA LYS A 300 4.94 1.30 -20.26
C LYS A 300 6.12 0.59 -20.94
N LYS A 301 7.33 0.71 -20.40
CA LYS A 301 8.53 0.03 -20.91
C LYS A 301 8.51 -1.48 -20.70
N ARG A 302 7.68 -2.00 -19.78
CA ARG A 302 7.50 -3.43 -19.58
C ARG A 302 6.64 -4.08 -20.66
N LYS A 303 5.69 -3.33 -21.23
CA LYS A 303 4.71 -3.82 -22.22
C LYS A 303 5.17 -3.70 -23.68
N GLY A 304 6.22 -2.92 -23.95
CA GLY A 304 6.83 -2.77 -25.27
C GLY A 304 8.18 -3.46 -25.33
#